data_AF-A0A7R8ACD3-F1
#
_entry.id   AF-A0A7R8ACD3-F1
#
_cell.length_a   1.000
_cell.length_b   1.000
_cell.length_c   1.000
_cell.angle_alpha   90.00
_cell.angle_beta   90.00
_cell.angle_gamma   90.00
#
_symmetry.space_group_name_H-M   'P 1'
#
loop_
_entity.id
_entity.type
_entity.pdbx_description
1 polymer ?
#
loop_
_entity_poly.entity_id
_entity_poly.type
_entity_poly.pdbx_seq_one_letter_code
_entity_poly.pdbx_strand_id
1 'polypeptide(L)'
;MRRRKKLLRTAVIAKAAFLGYRELHFDVDVTNIERRDNNLYLSTNSMTLDRNSLALGRPFPDNLTTDPKHQEAVLTWLQGITACPLSCRLVTKLLAGVPCDISMMGVNVGKRSLNIQVVPRSDSVDITGPDTAGMPHHILKVRVRQPGTDETWIMDLTGAQYGIQAALTPYSKYMADQECSIVGNPEPYNMTETWDLDVASAKLEEVFREVLSSVRQPRLRFAAFVDTVDEEILKGSPEGFIHKLAQFRVALKQYMLDESQNP
;
A
#
# COMPACT_ATOMS: atom_id res chain seq x y z
N MET A 1 6.85 -19.15 17.68
CA MET A 1 5.56 -19.32 16.94
C MET A 1 4.55 -18.19 17.18
N ARG A 2 4.15 -17.85 18.43
CA ARG A 2 3.12 -16.82 18.70
C ARG A 2 3.44 -15.43 18.12
N ARG A 3 4.70 -14.95 18.23
CA ARG A 3 5.12 -13.64 17.69
C ARG A 3 5.10 -13.60 16.15
N ARG A 4 5.68 -14.61 15.49
CA ARG A 4 5.61 -14.76 14.01
C ARG A 4 4.18 -14.78 13.49
N LYS A 5 3.28 -15.47 14.19
CA LYS A 5 1.84 -15.49 13.85
C LYS A 5 1.20 -14.11 14.01
N LYS A 6 1.49 -13.38 15.11
CA LYS A 6 1.01 -12.01 15.32
C LYS A 6 1.55 -11.06 14.23
N LEU A 7 2.82 -11.19 13.87
CA LEU A 7 3.46 -10.43 12.80
C LEU A 7 2.82 -10.68 11.44
N LEU A 8 2.64 -11.94 11.05
CA LEU A 8 2.01 -12.31 9.78
C LEU A 8 0.57 -11.81 9.70
N ARG A 9 -0.23 -12.02 10.75
CA ARG A 9 -1.63 -11.55 10.79
C ARG A 9 -1.71 -10.03 10.73
N THR A 10 -0.77 -9.32 11.38
CA THR A 10 -0.69 -7.86 11.29
C THR A 10 -0.37 -7.41 9.87
N ALA A 11 0.61 -8.03 9.20
CA ALA A 11 0.95 -7.72 7.81
C ALA A 11 -0.24 -7.92 6.87
N VAL A 12 -0.98 -9.03 7.04
CA VAL A 12 -2.18 -9.34 6.24
C VAL A 12 -3.29 -8.31 6.47
N ILE A 13 -3.54 -7.92 7.72
CA ILE A 13 -4.56 -6.90 8.05
C ILE A 13 -4.15 -5.53 7.51
N ALA A 14 -2.88 -5.13 7.69
CA ALA A 14 -2.36 -3.87 7.17
C ALA A 14 -2.47 -3.79 5.64
N LYS A 15 -2.11 -4.87 4.93
CA LYS A 15 -2.26 -4.96 3.48
C LYS A 15 -3.73 -4.89 3.05
N ALA A 16 -4.62 -5.61 3.73
CA ALA A 16 -6.05 -5.55 3.45
C ALA A 16 -6.66 -4.17 3.72
N ALA A 17 -6.20 -3.47 4.76
CA ALA A 17 -6.64 -2.12 5.08
C ALA A 17 -6.19 -1.13 4.00
N PHE A 18 -4.92 -1.22 3.59
CA PHE A 18 -4.37 -0.40 2.52
C PHE A 18 -5.11 -0.62 1.19
N LEU A 19 -5.34 -1.89 0.80
CA LEU A 19 -6.09 -2.22 -0.41
C LEU A 19 -7.53 -1.71 -0.34
N GLY A 20 -8.22 -1.89 0.80
CA GLY A 20 -9.58 -1.39 0.98
C GLY A 20 -9.69 0.12 0.87
N TYR A 21 -8.70 0.87 1.39
CA TYR A 21 -8.59 2.30 1.17
C TYR A 21 -8.41 2.63 -0.31
N ARG A 22 -7.51 1.92 -1.00
CA ARG A 22 -7.22 2.14 -2.43
C ARG A 22 -8.36 1.77 -3.37
N GLU A 23 -9.20 0.81 -3.00
CA GLU A 23 -10.41 0.47 -3.75
C GLU A 23 -11.43 1.62 -3.76
N LEU A 24 -11.41 2.50 -2.75
CA LEU A 24 -12.33 3.64 -2.64
C LEU A 24 -11.69 4.95 -3.11
N HIS A 25 -10.37 5.09 -2.90
CA HIS A 25 -9.60 6.29 -3.24
C HIS A 25 -8.49 5.95 -4.21
N PHE A 26 -8.90 5.53 -5.41
CA PHE A 26 -8.05 5.28 -6.55
C PHE A 26 -7.82 6.58 -7.33
N ASP A 27 -6.57 6.81 -7.73
CA ASP A 27 -6.07 8.08 -8.29
C ASP A 27 -5.62 7.94 -9.76
N VAL A 28 -5.73 6.75 -10.36
CA VAL A 28 -5.34 6.49 -11.75
C VAL A 28 -6.60 6.29 -12.61
N ASP A 29 -6.68 6.96 -13.77
CA ASP A 29 -7.86 6.90 -14.66
C ASP A 29 -7.77 5.71 -15.61
N VAL A 30 -7.70 4.51 -15.05
CA VAL A 30 -7.55 3.29 -15.84
C VAL A 30 -8.88 2.98 -16.53
N THR A 31 -8.84 2.81 -17.85
CA THR A 31 -9.99 2.42 -18.67
C THR A 31 -9.93 0.99 -19.15
N ASN A 32 -8.74 0.39 -19.13
CA ASN A 32 -8.54 -1.01 -19.53
C ASN A 32 -7.32 -1.59 -18.82
N ILE A 33 -7.39 -2.87 -18.49
CA ILE A 33 -6.29 -3.64 -17.92
C ILE A 33 -6.07 -4.86 -18.82
N GLU A 34 -4.92 -4.92 -19.48
CA GLU A 34 -4.58 -6.04 -20.37
C GLU A 34 -3.30 -6.71 -19.92
N ARG A 35 -3.32 -8.04 -19.76
CA ARG A 35 -2.11 -8.81 -19.52
C ARG A 35 -1.52 -9.30 -20.83
N ARG A 36 -0.24 -9.03 -21.06
CA ARG A 36 0.57 -9.72 -22.07
C ARG A 36 1.87 -10.19 -21.44
N ASP A 37 2.06 -11.50 -21.41
CA ASP A 37 3.18 -12.17 -20.74
C ASP A 37 3.32 -11.75 -19.25
N ASN A 38 4.47 -11.15 -18.91
CA ASN A 38 4.81 -10.65 -17.59
C ASN A 38 4.46 -9.15 -17.43
N ASN A 39 3.75 -8.55 -18.37
CA ASN A 39 3.39 -7.14 -18.35
C ASN A 39 1.87 -6.99 -18.15
N LEU A 40 1.51 -6.01 -17.33
CA LEU A 40 0.15 -5.51 -17.18
C LEU A 40 0.09 -4.11 -17.80
N TYR A 41 -0.65 -3.98 -18.88
CA TYR A 41 -0.86 -2.75 -19.60
C TYR A 41 -2.10 -2.05 -19.06
N LEU A 42 -1.92 -0.82 -18.59
CA LEU A 42 -2.99 0.04 -18.10
C LEU A 42 -3.25 1.11 -19.16
N SER A 43 -4.41 1.06 -19.81
CA SER A 43 -4.83 2.15 -20.68
C SER A 43 -5.44 3.27 -19.85
N THR A 44 -5.08 4.52 -20.16
CA THR A 44 -5.63 5.72 -19.49
C THR A 44 -6.14 6.74 -20.51
N ASN A 45 -7.17 7.49 -20.14
CA ASN A 45 -7.65 8.64 -20.92
C ASN A 45 -6.87 9.94 -20.63
N SER A 46 -6.08 9.96 -19.56
CA SER A 46 -5.30 11.12 -19.14
C SER A 46 -3.99 10.66 -18.52
N MET A 47 -2.87 11.09 -19.09
CA MET A 47 -1.53 10.91 -18.48
C MET A 47 -1.12 12.13 -17.65
N THR A 48 -1.86 13.22 -17.79
CA THR A 48 -1.84 14.28 -16.80
C THR A 48 -2.50 13.74 -15.54
N LEU A 49 -1.71 13.61 -14.47
CA LEU A 49 -2.20 13.67 -13.09
C LEU A 49 -2.86 15.04 -12.93
N ASP A 50 -4.03 15.24 -13.54
CA ASP A 50 -4.68 16.52 -13.55
C ASP A 50 -5.22 16.80 -12.14
N ARG A 51 -5.32 18.10 -11.84
CA ARG A 51 -5.74 18.62 -10.53
C ARG A 51 -7.04 17.98 -10.02
N ASN A 52 -7.98 17.65 -10.91
CA ASN A 52 -9.27 17.06 -10.57
C ASN A 52 -9.16 15.54 -10.39
N SER A 53 -8.32 14.87 -11.18
CA SER A 53 -8.02 13.44 -11.08
C SER A 53 -7.33 13.06 -9.76
N LEU A 54 -6.42 13.92 -9.26
CA LEU A 54 -5.82 13.77 -7.92
C LEU A 54 -6.79 14.13 -6.79
N ALA A 55 -7.66 15.12 -7.02
CA ALA A 55 -8.48 15.68 -5.96
C ALA A 55 -9.70 14.83 -5.58
N LEU A 56 -10.21 13.99 -6.48
CA LEU A 56 -11.53 13.36 -6.33
C LEU A 56 -11.54 11.93 -5.78
N GLY A 57 -10.39 11.23 -5.74
CA GLY A 57 -10.29 9.87 -5.19
C GLY A 57 -11.46 8.97 -5.61
N ARG A 58 -11.42 8.42 -6.82
CA ARG A 58 -12.53 7.61 -7.38
C ARG A 58 -12.45 6.16 -6.89
N PRO A 59 -13.58 5.42 -6.87
CA PRO A 59 -13.52 3.97 -6.69
C PRO A 59 -12.69 3.30 -7.80
N PHE A 60 -12.00 2.21 -7.45
CA PHE A 60 -11.34 1.36 -8.42
C PHE A 60 -12.38 0.73 -9.37
N PRO A 61 -12.15 0.74 -10.69
CA PRO A 61 -13.06 0.15 -11.66
C PRO A 61 -12.92 -1.38 -11.66
N ASP A 62 -13.64 -2.04 -10.76
CA ASP A 62 -13.60 -3.49 -10.52
C ASP A 62 -14.01 -4.35 -11.72
N ASN A 63 -14.73 -3.76 -12.68
CA ASN A 63 -15.12 -4.41 -13.92
C ASN A 63 -13.96 -4.60 -14.93
N LEU A 64 -12.79 -3.98 -14.72
CA LEU A 64 -11.67 -4.05 -15.67
C LEU A 64 -10.82 -5.31 -15.55
N THR A 65 -10.91 -6.04 -14.44
CA THR A 65 -10.23 -7.34 -14.28
C THR A 65 -10.94 -8.20 -13.27
N THR A 66 -11.01 -9.51 -13.55
CA THR A 66 -11.47 -10.51 -12.58
C THR A 66 -10.33 -11.24 -11.89
N ASP A 67 -9.06 -10.97 -12.26
CA ASP A 67 -7.90 -11.57 -11.61
C ASP A 67 -7.53 -10.76 -10.35
N PRO A 68 -7.71 -11.31 -9.14
CA PRO A 68 -7.43 -10.60 -7.90
C PRO A 68 -5.95 -10.19 -7.78
N LYS A 69 -5.02 -10.90 -8.44
CA LYS A 69 -3.59 -10.53 -8.44
C LYS A 69 -3.34 -9.29 -9.29
N HIS A 70 -4.06 -9.14 -10.40
CA HIS A 70 -3.96 -7.94 -11.25
C HIS A 70 -4.59 -6.75 -10.55
N GLN A 71 -5.78 -6.96 -9.97
CA GLN A 71 -6.44 -5.94 -9.15
C GLN A 71 -5.49 -5.44 -8.04
N GLU A 72 -4.90 -6.35 -7.28
CA GLU A 72 -3.95 -5.99 -6.21
C GLU A 72 -2.72 -5.24 -6.75
N ALA A 73 -2.15 -5.69 -7.87
CA ALA A 73 -1.01 -5.04 -8.50
C ALA A 73 -1.33 -3.60 -8.93
N VAL A 74 -2.51 -3.37 -9.51
CA VAL A 74 -2.94 -2.03 -9.96
C VAL A 74 -3.26 -1.11 -8.78
N LEU A 75 -3.95 -1.62 -7.75
CA LEU A 75 -4.25 -0.85 -6.53
C LEU A 75 -2.99 -0.37 -5.80
N THR A 76 -1.89 -1.12 -5.92
CA THR A 76 -0.61 -0.87 -5.23
C THR A 76 0.43 -0.15 -6.09
N TRP A 77 0.16 0.04 -7.39
CA TRP A 77 1.11 0.63 -8.33
C TRP A 77 1.50 2.06 -7.91
N LEU A 78 2.80 2.30 -7.74
CA LEU A 78 3.39 3.58 -7.31
C LEU A 78 2.94 4.08 -5.92
N GLN A 79 2.43 3.20 -5.06
CA GLN A 79 1.94 3.60 -3.73
C GLN A 79 2.85 3.15 -2.58
N GLY A 80 4.09 2.75 -2.86
CA GLY A 80 5.04 2.28 -1.84
C GLY A 80 5.23 3.30 -0.71
N ILE A 81 5.48 4.56 -1.06
CA ILE A 81 5.66 5.64 -0.09
C ILE A 81 4.37 5.91 0.71
N THR A 82 3.20 5.89 0.07
CA THR A 82 1.89 6.15 0.70
C THR A 82 1.48 5.05 1.68
N ALA A 83 1.79 3.79 1.35
CA ALA A 83 1.39 2.65 2.16
C ALA A 83 2.03 2.64 3.56
N CYS A 84 3.25 3.17 3.69
CA CYS A 84 3.97 3.24 4.96
C CYS A 84 3.26 4.15 6.00
N PRO A 85 3.07 5.46 5.78
CA PRO A 85 2.40 6.34 6.74
C PRO A 85 0.95 5.92 6.97
N LEU A 86 0.21 5.53 5.92
CA LEU A 86 -1.20 5.16 6.07
C LEU A 86 -1.40 3.92 6.95
N SER A 87 -0.47 2.97 6.93
CA SER A 87 -0.53 1.77 7.77
C SER A 87 0.17 1.90 9.12
N CYS A 88 0.81 3.04 9.41
CA CYS A 88 1.66 3.24 10.59
C CYS A 88 0.93 3.00 11.90
N ARG A 89 -0.19 3.68 12.11
CA ARG A 89 -1.00 3.53 13.30
C ARG A 89 -1.52 2.11 13.48
N LEU A 90 -2.07 1.51 12.43
CA LEU A 90 -2.63 0.15 12.48
C LEU A 90 -1.57 -0.89 12.82
N VAL A 91 -0.42 -0.86 12.14
CA VAL A 91 0.69 -1.78 12.38
C VAL A 91 1.23 -1.63 13.79
N THR A 92 1.44 -0.39 14.25
CA THR A 92 1.95 -0.11 15.60
C THR A 92 1.00 -0.60 16.69
N LYS A 93 -0.30 -0.31 16.52
CA LYS A 93 -1.36 -0.77 17.43
C LYS A 93 -1.43 -2.30 17.48
N LEU A 94 -1.47 -2.95 16.33
CA LEU A 94 -1.57 -4.41 16.24
C LEU A 94 -0.30 -5.13 16.71
N LEU A 95 0.88 -4.51 16.65
CA LEU A 95 2.13 -5.06 17.18
C LEU A 95 2.44 -4.65 18.62
N ALA A 96 1.54 -3.93 19.29
CA ALA A 96 1.70 -3.59 20.70
C ALA A 96 2.05 -4.84 21.55
N GLY A 97 3.06 -4.71 22.41
CA GLY A 97 3.61 -5.79 23.24
C GLY A 97 4.54 -6.77 22.50
N VAL A 98 4.77 -6.61 21.20
CA VAL A 98 5.85 -7.33 20.48
C VAL A 98 7.11 -6.47 20.55
N PRO A 99 8.19 -6.92 21.22
CA PRO A 99 9.43 -6.17 21.26
C PRO A 99 10.07 -6.22 19.87
N CYS A 100 9.85 -5.18 19.07
CA CYS A 100 10.39 -5.09 17.71
C CYS A 100 10.73 -3.63 17.36
N ASP A 101 11.67 -3.48 16.45
CA ASP A 101 12.00 -2.23 15.77
C ASP A 101 11.41 -2.30 14.38
N ILE A 102 10.72 -1.23 13.98
CA ILE A 102 10.14 -1.10 12.64
C ILE A 102 10.77 0.13 12.00
N SER A 103 11.23 -0.04 10.76
CA SER A 103 11.78 1.03 9.95
C SER A 103 11.22 0.96 8.54
N MET A 104 10.98 2.13 7.95
CA MET A 104 10.71 2.25 6.52
C MET A 104 12.05 2.18 5.78
N MET A 105 12.12 1.41 4.69
CA MET A 105 13.34 1.22 3.91
C MET A 105 13.02 1.36 2.43
N GLY A 106 13.80 2.19 1.73
CA GLY A 106 13.79 2.27 0.27
C GLY A 106 14.61 1.15 -0.34
N VAL A 107 14.11 0.51 -1.40
CA VAL A 107 14.82 -0.50 -2.18
C VAL A 107 14.54 -0.34 -3.68
N ASN A 108 15.54 -0.61 -4.52
CA ASN A 108 15.29 -0.91 -5.92
C ASN A 108 15.04 -2.41 -6.07
N VAL A 109 13.91 -2.78 -6.65
CA VAL A 109 13.56 -4.18 -6.94
C VAL A 109 14.21 -4.58 -8.26
N GLY A 110 15.24 -5.42 -8.22
CA GLY A 110 16.00 -5.83 -9.40
C GLY A 110 15.29 -6.90 -10.22
N LYS A 111 14.68 -7.87 -9.54
CA LYS A 111 13.93 -8.96 -10.16
C LYS A 111 12.45 -8.84 -9.84
N ARG A 112 11.65 -8.76 -10.90
CA ARG A 112 10.18 -8.64 -10.85
C ARG A 112 9.55 -9.67 -11.76
N SER A 113 8.47 -10.30 -11.30
CA SER A 113 7.69 -11.26 -12.09
C SER A 113 6.50 -10.60 -12.80
N LEU A 114 6.23 -9.34 -12.46
CA LEU A 114 5.23 -8.49 -13.09
C LEU A 114 5.83 -7.10 -13.35
N ASN A 115 5.57 -6.56 -14.54
CA ASN A 115 5.79 -5.17 -14.86
C ASN A 115 4.43 -4.51 -15.10
N ILE A 116 4.28 -3.26 -14.68
CA ILE A 116 3.12 -2.44 -15.02
C ILE A 116 3.57 -1.37 -15.99
N GLN A 117 2.87 -1.26 -17.12
CA GLN A 117 3.13 -0.27 -18.15
C GLN A 117 1.85 0.53 -18.39
N VAL A 118 1.94 1.85 -18.34
CA VAL A 118 0.82 2.71 -18.75
C VAL A 118 0.98 3.00 -20.24
N VAL A 119 -0.09 2.73 -20.99
CA VAL A 119 -0.17 3.04 -22.42
C VAL A 119 -1.23 4.10 -22.66
N PRO A 120 -0.94 5.14 -23.44
CA PRO A 120 -1.98 6.00 -23.99
C PRO A 120 -2.97 5.15 -24.83
N ARG A 121 -4.22 5.58 -24.97
CA ARG A 121 -5.09 5.03 -26.01
C ARG A 121 -4.51 5.35 -27.40
N SER A 122 -4.85 4.54 -28.40
CA SER A 122 -4.36 4.66 -29.79
C SER A 122 -4.66 6.01 -30.47
N ASP A 123 -5.57 6.81 -29.92
CA ASP A 123 -5.93 8.16 -30.37
C ASP A 123 -5.25 9.30 -29.57
N SER A 124 -4.52 8.96 -28.51
CA SER A 124 -3.72 9.92 -27.74
C SER A 124 -2.28 9.97 -28.25
N VAL A 125 -1.73 11.19 -28.30
CA VAL A 125 -0.33 11.45 -28.67
C VAL A 125 0.57 10.57 -27.80
N ASP A 126 1.61 10.00 -28.43
CA ASP A 126 2.58 9.06 -27.89
C ASP A 126 3.25 9.61 -26.62
N ILE A 127 2.58 9.46 -25.48
CA ILE A 127 3.09 9.81 -24.16
C ILE A 127 3.55 8.49 -23.54
N THR A 128 4.85 8.27 -23.51
CA THR A 128 5.41 7.18 -22.70
C THR A 128 4.98 7.38 -21.25
N GLY A 129 4.41 6.34 -20.64
CA GLY A 129 4.15 6.32 -19.19
C GLY A 129 5.40 6.69 -18.40
N PRO A 130 5.24 7.24 -17.17
CA PRO A 130 6.40 7.52 -16.34
C PRO A 130 7.23 6.25 -16.24
N ASP A 131 8.50 6.33 -16.64
CA ASP A 131 9.41 5.22 -16.49
C ASP A 131 9.59 4.97 -14.99
N THR A 132 8.97 3.90 -14.52
CA THR A 132 9.08 3.48 -13.13
C THR A 132 10.39 2.73 -12.88
N ALA A 133 11.20 2.48 -13.92
CA ALA A 133 12.54 1.95 -13.77
C ALA A 133 13.39 2.92 -12.94
N GLY A 134 13.86 2.45 -11.79
CA GLY A 134 14.72 3.22 -10.90
C GLY A 134 13.98 4.04 -9.83
N MET A 135 12.65 4.02 -9.77
CA MET A 135 11.95 4.58 -8.61
C MET A 135 12.10 3.65 -7.39
N PRO A 136 12.56 4.15 -6.23
CA PRO A 136 12.66 3.34 -5.03
C PRO A 136 11.29 2.86 -4.55
N HIS A 137 11.18 1.54 -4.35
CA HIS A 137 10.07 0.92 -3.65
C HIS A 137 10.26 1.06 -2.13
N HIS A 138 9.19 1.33 -1.40
CA HIS A 138 9.25 1.50 0.05
C HIS A 138 8.59 0.32 0.76
N ILE A 139 9.34 -0.29 1.67
CA ILE A 139 8.94 -1.47 2.44
C ILE A 139 9.19 -1.26 3.93
N LEU A 140 8.55 -2.07 4.77
CA LEU A 140 8.77 -2.03 6.22
C LEU A 140 9.72 -3.16 6.63
N LYS A 141 10.87 -2.81 7.20
CA LYS A 141 11.79 -3.74 7.83
C LYS A 141 11.45 -3.87 9.31
N VAL A 142 11.15 -5.08 9.75
CA VAL A 142 10.76 -5.40 11.12
C VAL A 142 11.80 -6.30 11.75
N ARG A 143 12.52 -5.79 12.74
CA ARG A 143 13.49 -6.56 13.53
C ARG A 143 12.85 -6.97 14.84
N VAL A 144 12.65 -8.27 15.06
CA VAL A 144 12.08 -8.78 16.31
C VAL A 144 13.21 -8.88 17.35
N ARG A 145 13.11 -8.11 18.44
CA ARG A 145 14.08 -8.16 19.55
C ARG A 145 13.86 -9.44 20.36
N GLN A 146 14.72 -10.41 20.13
CA GLN A 146 14.77 -11.67 20.87
C GLN A 146 16.23 -11.98 21.22
N PRO A 147 16.52 -12.31 22.50
CA PRO A 147 17.86 -12.70 22.90
C PRO A 147 18.36 -13.88 22.04
N GLY A 148 19.55 -13.73 21.46
CA GLY A 148 20.18 -14.79 20.66
C GLY A 148 19.66 -14.98 19.24
N THR A 149 18.75 -14.12 18.74
CA THR A 149 18.28 -14.19 17.35
C THR A 149 18.26 -12.82 16.68
N ASP A 150 18.66 -12.74 15.41
CA ASP A 150 18.51 -11.53 14.58
C ASP A 150 17.33 -11.68 13.59
N GLU A 151 16.17 -12.07 14.11
CA GLU A 151 15.01 -12.38 13.29
C GLU A 151 14.43 -11.09 12.66
N THR A 152 14.66 -10.94 11.35
CA THR A 152 14.24 -9.77 10.58
C THR A 152 13.31 -10.17 9.44
N TRP A 153 12.24 -9.39 9.27
CA TRP A 153 11.21 -9.61 8.25
C TRP A 153 10.98 -8.34 7.43
N ILE A 154 10.51 -8.52 6.20
CA ILE A 154 9.93 -7.48 5.36
C ILE A 154 8.42 -7.61 5.41
N MET A 155 7.75 -6.54 5.81
CA MET A 155 6.33 -6.31 5.54
C MET A 155 6.24 -5.46 4.27
N ASP A 156 5.74 -6.05 3.20
CA ASP A 156 5.53 -5.35 1.93
C ASP A 156 4.04 -5.34 1.59
N LEU A 157 3.45 -4.15 1.70
CA LEU A 157 2.03 -3.92 1.46
C LEU A 157 1.73 -3.67 -0.02
N THR A 158 2.74 -3.31 -0.81
CA THR A 158 2.59 -2.86 -2.20
C THR A 158 3.46 -3.66 -3.19
N GLY A 159 4.07 -4.76 -2.75
CA GLY A 159 4.90 -5.64 -3.58
C GLY A 159 4.17 -6.30 -4.74
N ALA A 160 2.83 -6.31 -4.73
CA ALA A 160 2.02 -6.87 -5.80
C ALA A 160 2.28 -6.19 -7.15
N GLN A 161 2.65 -4.92 -7.16
CA GLN A 161 3.05 -4.19 -8.36
C GLN A 161 4.27 -4.81 -9.08
N TYR A 162 5.08 -5.61 -8.37
CA TYR A 162 6.22 -6.37 -8.90
C TYR A 162 5.96 -7.88 -8.98
N GLY A 163 4.72 -8.31 -8.67
CA GLY A 163 4.32 -9.71 -8.61
C GLY A 163 4.58 -10.40 -7.26
N ILE A 164 4.92 -9.63 -6.21
CA ILE A 164 5.20 -10.14 -4.86
C ILE A 164 3.92 -10.10 -4.01
N GLN A 165 3.26 -11.26 -3.88
CA GLN A 165 1.96 -11.35 -3.22
C GLN A 165 2.05 -11.46 -1.68
N ALA A 166 3.17 -11.98 -1.17
CA ALA A 166 3.33 -12.23 0.27
C ALA A 166 3.41 -10.91 1.06
N ALA A 167 2.53 -10.75 2.06
CA ALA A 167 2.54 -9.57 2.94
C ALA A 167 3.71 -9.56 3.93
N LEU A 168 4.28 -10.72 4.25
CA LEU A 168 5.41 -10.87 5.17
C LEU A 168 6.40 -11.93 4.66
N THR A 169 7.66 -11.54 4.52
CA THR A 169 8.74 -12.42 4.02
C THR A 169 9.99 -12.27 4.88
N PRO A 170 10.78 -13.33 5.16
CA PRO A 170 12.06 -13.18 5.85
C PRO A 170 12.98 -12.22 5.09
N TYR A 171 13.70 -11.35 5.81
CA TYR A 171 14.52 -10.29 5.20
C TYR A 171 15.49 -10.82 4.14
N SER A 172 16.33 -11.78 4.49
CA SER A 172 17.34 -12.31 3.56
C SER A 172 16.70 -12.97 2.33
N LYS A 173 15.55 -13.63 2.51
CA LYS A 173 14.81 -14.23 1.40
C LYS A 173 14.24 -13.16 0.47
N TYR A 174 13.62 -12.13 1.02
CA TYR A 174 13.06 -11.03 0.22
C TYR A 174 14.15 -10.34 -0.59
N MET A 175 15.27 -9.98 0.04
CA MET A 175 16.37 -9.29 -0.64
C MET A 175 17.00 -10.15 -1.74
N ALA A 176 17.18 -11.46 -1.50
CA ALA A 176 17.78 -12.38 -2.46
C ALA A 176 16.84 -12.72 -3.62
N ASP A 177 15.58 -13.09 -3.34
CA ASP A 177 14.63 -13.52 -4.37
C ASP A 177 14.28 -12.39 -5.35
N GLN A 178 14.28 -11.14 -4.87
CA GLN A 178 13.92 -9.95 -5.64
C GLN A 178 15.14 -9.12 -6.09
N GLU A 179 16.35 -9.61 -5.80
CA GLU A 179 17.61 -8.95 -6.14
C GLU A 179 17.61 -7.47 -5.73
N CYS A 180 17.13 -7.19 -4.51
CA CYS A 180 16.95 -5.82 -4.05
C CYS A 180 18.28 -5.14 -3.71
N SER A 181 18.41 -3.86 -4.08
CA SER A 181 19.46 -2.98 -3.57
C SER A 181 18.84 -1.90 -2.67
N ILE A 182 19.50 -1.59 -1.55
CA ILE A 182 18.99 -0.61 -0.58
C ILE A 182 19.23 0.80 -1.10
N VAL A 183 18.23 1.67 -0.94
CA VAL A 183 18.29 3.08 -1.27
C VAL A 183 18.17 3.91 0.01
N GLY A 184 19.18 4.73 0.27
CA GLY A 184 19.22 5.57 1.48
C GLY A 184 19.35 4.78 2.78
N ASN A 185 19.14 5.47 3.90
CA ASN A 185 19.12 4.86 5.22
C ASN A 185 17.68 4.53 5.63
N PRO A 186 17.43 3.42 6.35
CA PRO A 186 16.12 3.16 6.91
C PRO A 186 15.68 4.27 7.88
N GLU A 187 14.42 4.68 7.77
CA GLU A 187 13.82 5.73 8.60
C GLU A 187 12.97 5.12 9.72
N PRO A 188 12.90 5.76 10.91
CA PRO A 188 11.99 5.32 11.97
C PRO A 188 10.53 5.26 11.51
N TYR A 189 9.81 4.22 11.91
CA TYR A 189 8.40 4.05 11.57
C TYR A 189 7.50 4.70 12.62
N ASN A 190 7.46 6.04 12.63
CA ASN A 190 6.68 6.86 13.58
C ASN A 190 5.93 8.00 12.87
N MET A 191 5.51 7.76 11.64
CA MET A 191 4.84 8.72 10.77
C MET A 191 3.34 8.82 11.06
N THR A 192 2.75 9.99 10.81
CA THR A 192 1.29 10.17 10.74
C THR A 192 0.76 9.71 9.39
N GLU A 193 -0.54 9.48 9.27
CA GLU A 193 -1.20 9.01 8.04
C GLU A 193 -1.11 10.02 6.87
N THR A 194 -0.71 11.26 7.18
CA THR A 194 -0.57 12.37 6.24
C THR A 194 0.87 12.78 6.02
N TRP A 195 1.84 12.08 6.61
CA TRP A 195 3.25 12.51 6.66
C TRP A 195 3.83 12.82 5.27
N ASP A 196 3.58 11.97 4.28
CA ASP A 196 4.01 12.16 2.90
C ASP A 196 3.36 13.38 2.24
N LEU A 197 2.09 13.68 2.59
CA LEU A 197 1.42 14.91 2.15
C LEU A 197 2.07 16.14 2.78
N ASP A 198 2.48 16.06 4.05
CA ASP A 198 3.16 17.14 4.76
C ASP A 198 4.54 17.43 4.15
N VAL A 199 5.31 16.37 3.85
CA VAL A 199 6.61 16.45 3.17
C VAL A 199 6.47 17.02 1.75
N ALA A 200 5.45 16.58 1.00
CA ALA A 200 5.18 17.09 -0.34
C ALA A 200 4.74 18.56 -0.31
N SER A 201 3.83 18.93 0.59
CA SER A 201 3.30 20.30 0.71
C SER A 201 4.40 21.33 0.98
N ALA A 202 5.45 20.95 1.72
CA ALA A 202 6.58 21.83 2.00
C ALA A 202 7.41 22.18 0.74
N LYS A 203 7.31 21.38 -0.33
CA LYS A 203 8.10 21.51 -1.56
C LYS A 203 7.30 22.02 -2.76
N LEU A 204 5.98 22.15 -2.63
CA LEU A 204 5.08 22.46 -3.74
C LEU A 204 4.48 23.87 -3.66
N GLU A 205 4.14 24.41 -4.83
CA GLU A 205 3.41 25.68 -4.97
C GLU A 205 2.00 25.60 -4.35
N GLU A 206 1.43 26.76 -4.03
CA GLU A 206 0.16 26.89 -3.29
C GLU A 206 -1.00 26.11 -3.93
N VAL A 207 -1.09 26.09 -5.26
CA VAL A 207 -2.14 25.38 -6.02
C VAL A 207 -2.11 23.87 -5.77
N PHE A 208 -0.95 23.28 -5.51
CA PHE A 208 -0.86 21.85 -5.19
C PHE A 208 -1.25 21.54 -3.74
N ARG A 209 -1.22 22.54 -2.83
CA ARG A 209 -1.64 22.34 -1.43
C ARG A 209 -3.14 22.11 -1.31
N GLU A 210 -3.95 22.75 -2.14
CA GLU A 210 -5.40 22.52 -2.17
C GLU A 210 -5.74 21.07 -2.59
N VAL A 211 -5.01 20.53 -3.57
CA VAL A 211 -5.15 19.12 -3.99
C VAL A 211 -4.74 18.18 -2.86
N LEU A 212 -3.62 18.45 -2.19
CA LEU A 212 -3.20 17.62 -1.04
C LEU A 212 -4.19 17.71 0.13
N SER A 213 -4.89 18.83 0.27
CA SER A 213 -5.94 18.99 1.28
C SER A 213 -7.15 18.09 1.01
N SER A 214 -7.55 17.88 -0.25
CA SER A 214 -8.67 16.96 -0.54
C SER A 214 -8.31 15.50 -0.32
N VAL A 215 -7.03 15.12 -0.50
CA VAL A 215 -6.52 13.77 -0.18
C VAL A 215 -6.37 13.56 1.33
N ARG A 216 -6.19 14.63 2.12
CA ARG A 216 -6.00 14.55 3.58
C ARG A 216 -7.22 13.98 4.30
N GLN A 217 -8.42 14.47 4.00
CA GLN A 217 -9.63 14.11 4.73
C GLN A 217 -9.95 12.61 4.68
N PRO A 218 -9.92 11.94 3.51
CA PRO A 218 -10.02 10.48 3.44
C PRO A 218 -9.02 9.74 4.33
N ARG A 219 -7.78 10.21 4.43
CA ARG A 219 -6.75 9.56 5.26
C ARG A 219 -7.02 9.73 6.75
N LEU A 220 -7.49 10.90 7.19
CA LEU A 220 -7.89 11.12 8.58
C LEU A 220 -9.10 10.25 8.96
N ARG A 221 -10.06 10.11 8.06
CA ARG A 221 -11.20 9.21 8.25
C ARG A 221 -10.78 7.74 8.30
N PHE A 222 -9.85 7.33 7.43
CA PHE A 222 -9.24 6.00 7.53
C PHE A 222 -8.55 5.78 8.88
N ALA A 223 -7.83 6.79 9.39
CA ALA A 223 -7.21 6.73 10.72
C ALA A 223 -8.25 6.56 11.84
N ALA A 224 -9.39 7.25 11.75
CA ALA A 224 -10.49 7.13 12.71
C ALA A 224 -11.09 5.69 12.71
N PHE A 225 -11.24 5.06 11.55
CA PHE A 225 -11.58 3.64 11.48
C PHE A 225 -10.52 2.76 12.15
N VAL A 226 -9.24 3.01 11.90
CA VAL A 226 -8.14 2.26 12.53
C VAL A 226 -8.19 2.34 14.06
N ASP A 227 -8.64 3.48 14.61
CA ASP A 227 -8.82 3.64 16.06
C ASP A 227 -9.87 2.69 16.65
N THR A 228 -10.84 2.22 15.86
CA THR A 228 -11.83 1.23 16.31
C THR A 228 -11.34 -0.22 16.23
N VAL A 229 -10.19 -0.49 15.58
CA VAL A 229 -9.68 -1.85 15.35
C VAL A 229 -8.96 -2.39 16.58
N ASP A 230 -9.44 -3.50 17.14
CA ASP A 230 -8.82 -4.13 18.33
C ASP A 230 -7.89 -5.31 18.00
N GLU A 231 -6.93 -5.63 18.88
CA GLU A 231 -6.01 -6.77 18.71
C GLU A 231 -6.69 -8.15 18.67
N GLU A 232 -7.95 -8.25 19.15
CA GLU A 232 -8.80 -9.43 19.01
C GLU A 232 -8.95 -9.89 17.55
N ILE A 233 -8.81 -8.97 16.59
CA ILE A 233 -8.82 -9.31 15.15
C ILE A 233 -7.73 -10.34 14.80
N LEU A 234 -6.62 -10.35 15.54
CA LEU A 234 -5.48 -11.24 15.31
C LEU A 234 -5.63 -12.61 16.00
N LYS A 235 -6.66 -12.82 16.81
CA LYS A 235 -6.83 -14.04 17.64
C LYS A 235 -7.74 -15.08 16.96
N GLY A 236 -7.61 -16.34 17.38
CA GLY A 236 -8.41 -17.47 16.89
C GLY A 236 -7.67 -18.42 15.94
N SER A 237 -8.41 -19.42 15.44
CA SER A 237 -7.93 -20.41 14.45
C SER A 237 -7.57 -19.73 13.11
N PRO A 238 -6.90 -20.42 12.18
CA PRO A 238 -6.70 -19.91 10.83
C PRO A 238 -8.02 -19.51 10.13
N GLU A 239 -9.05 -20.35 10.21
CA GLU A 239 -10.36 -20.15 9.60
C GLU A 239 -11.10 -18.97 10.24
N GLY A 240 -11.07 -18.90 11.58
CA GLY A 240 -11.66 -17.77 12.32
C GLY A 240 -10.98 -16.45 11.98
N PHE A 241 -9.67 -16.46 11.73
CA PHE A 241 -8.95 -15.26 11.26
C PHE A 241 -9.35 -14.86 9.84
N ILE A 242 -9.53 -15.81 8.93
CA ILE A 242 -10.02 -15.53 7.56
C ILE A 242 -11.41 -14.88 7.61
N HIS A 243 -12.30 -15.40 8.46
CA HIS A 243 -13.63 -14.82 8.65
C HIS A 243 -13.57 -13.38 9.18
N LYS A 244 -12.76 -13.14 10.23
CA LYS A 244 -12.54 -11.79 10.78
C LYS A 244 -11.94 -10.84 9.75
N LEU A 245 -11.00 -11.30 8.92
CA LEU A 245 -10.41 -10.51 7.85
C LEU A 245 -11.46 -10.10 6.80
N ALA A 246 -12.39 -10.99 6.45
CA ALA A 246 -13.49 -10.68 5.54
C ALA A 246 -14.43 -9.63 6.14
N GLN A 247 -14.84 -9.80 7.41
CA GLN A 247 -15.66 -8.81 8.13
C GLN A 247 -14.97 -7.45 8.23
N PHE A 248 -13.67 -7.43 8.52
CA PHE A 248 -12.88 -6.21 8.58
C PHE A 248 -12.88 -5.44 7.26
N ARG A 249 -12.74 -6.13 6.11
CA ARG A 249 -12.79 -5.48 4.79
C ARG A 249 -14.15 -4.83 4.52
N VAL A 250 -15.24 -5.52 4.88
CA VAL A 250 -16.60 -4.98 4.74
C VAL A 250 -16.80 -3.76 5.64
N ALA A 251 -16.43 -3.88 6.92
CA ALA A 251 -16.57 -2.79 7.89
C ALA A 251 -15.75 -1.55 7.49
N LEU A 252 -14.52 -1.74 7.01
CA LEU A 252 -13.69 -0.64 6.50
C LEU A 252 -14.40 0.07 5.35
N LYS A 253 -14.87 -0.66 4.34
CA LYS A 253 -15.54 -0.06 3.19
C LYS A 253 -16.80 0.71 3.59
N GLN A 254 -17.62 0.12 4.46
CA GLN A 254 -18.82 0.77 4.98
C GLN A 254 -18.48 2.05 5.74
N TYR A 255 -17.51 2.01 6.65
CA TYR A 255 -17.10 3.17 7.42
C TYR A 255 -16.56 4.31 6.54
N MET A 256 -15.83 3.97 5.48
CA MET A 256 -15.26 4.93 4.54
C MET A 256 -16.29 5.53 3.56
N LEU A 257 -17.43 4.86 3.35
CA LEU A 257 -18.53 5.35 2.51
C LEU A 257 -19.58 6.16 3.29
N ASP A 258 -19.77 5.90 4.59
CA ASP A 258 -20.74 6.60 5.44
C ASP A 258 -20.31 8.03 5.85
N GLU A 259 -20.57 9.02 4.99
CA GLU A 259 -20.20 10.43 5.20
C GLU A 259 -20.75 11.07 6.48
N SER A 260 -21.70 10.42 7.18
CA SER A 260 -22.27 10.91 8.44
C SER A 260 -21.33 10.78 9.64
N GLN A 261 -20.23 10.02 9.51
CA GLN A 261 -19.26 9.74 10.58
C GLN A 261 -18.05 10.69 10.58
N ASN A 262 -18.14 11.88 9.99
CA ASN A 262 -17.06 12.88 10.04
C ASN A 262 -16.94 13.48 11.46
N PRO A 263 -15.81 13.31 12.16
CA PRO A 263 -15.51 14.10 13.36
C PRO A 263 -15.23 15.57 13.02
#